data_AF-A0A6B3FWM4-F1
#
_entry.id   AF-A0A6B3FWM4-F1
#
_cell.length_a   1.000
_cell.length_b   1.000
_cell.length_c   1.000
_cell.angle_alpha   90.00
_cell.angle_beta   90.00
_cell.angle_gamma   90.00
#
_symmetry.space_group_name_H-M   'P 1'
#
loop_
_entity.id
_entity.type
_entity.pdbx_description
1 polymer ?
#
loop_
_entity_poly.entity_id
_entity_poly.type
_entity_poly.pdbx_seq_one_letter_code
_entity_poly.pdbx_strand_id
1 'polypeptide(L)' 'ANKDAKGDLGRASWAIAESGLAWYSGDDMLNLPLLSVGAVGFVSVVGHVVTPDLRALIEAHLSGDVQKATEIHQ' A
#
# COMPACT_ATOMS: atom_id res chain seq x y z
N ALA A 1 6.68 -4.64 -12.80
CA ALA A 1 6.19 -4.15 -11.50
C ALA A 1 7.25 -3.23 -10.88
N ASN A 2 6.86 -2.30 -10.02
CA ASN A 2 7.75 -1.44 -9.24
C ASN A 2 7.47 -1.63 -7.75
N LYS A 3 8.52 -1.77 -6.92
CA LYS A 3 8.42 -1.69 -5.46
C LYS A 3 8.93 -0.31 -5.05
N ASP A 4 8.05 0.57 -4.58
CA ASP A 4 8.44 1.93 -4.20
C ASP A 4 8.75 2.04 -2.71
N ALA A 5 9.96 2.49 -2.40
CA ALA A 5 10.41 2.80 -1.05
C ALA A 5 11.04 4.21 -1.00
N LYS A 6 10.56 5.14 -1.85
CA LYS A 6 11.12 6.49 -1.99
C LYS A 6 10.44 7.51 -1.08
N GLY A 7 9.23 7.23 -0.60
CA GLY A 7 8.48 8.12 0.28
C GLY A 7 7.85 9.34 -0.39
N ASP A 8 7.85 9.40 -1.72
CA ASP A 8 7.28 10.50 -2.50
C ASP A 8 5.94 10.08 -3.13
N LEU A 9 4.85 10.28 -2.38
CA LEU A 9 3.50 9.91 -2.80
C LEU A 9 3.04 10.66 -4.06
N GLY A 10 3.47 11.92 -4.22
CA GLY A 10 3.11 12.74 -5.38
C GLY A 10 3.71 12.16 -6.66
N ARG A 11 5.00 11.80 -6.63
CA ARG A 11 5.66 11.13 -7.75
C ARG A 11 5.14 9.72 -7.98
N ALA A 12 4.84 8.98 -6.91
CA ALA A 12 4.27 7.64 -7.03
C ALA A 12 2.91 7.69 -7.75
N SER A 13 2.02 8.60 -7.36
CA SER A 13 0.71 8.78 -7.99
C SER A 13 0.83 9.05 -9.51
N TRP A 14 1.70 9.99 -9.91
CA TRP A 14 1.94 10.28 -11.33
C TRP A 14 2.51 9.07 -12.07
N ALA A 15 3.52 8.41 -11.50
CA ALA A 15 4.19 7.29 -12.14
C ALA A 15 3.28 6.04 -12.25
N ILE A 16 2.38 5.82 -11.29
CA ILE A 16 1.34 4.77 -11.36
C ILE A 16 0.45 5.01 -12.59
N ALA A 17 -0.03 6.25 -12.78
CA ALA A 17 -0.90 6.61 -13.88
C ALA A 17 -0.24 6.45 -15.26
N GLU A 18 1.05 6.78 -15.38
CA GLU A 18 1.74 6.82 -16.68
C GLU A 18 2.44 5.49 -17.05
N SER A 19 2.85 4.69 -16.06
CA SER A 19 3.76 3.56 -16.33
C SER A 19 3.07 2.29 -16.81
N GLY A 20 1.78 2.09 -16.50
CA GLY A 20 1.09 0.81 -16.72
C GLY A 20 1.66 -0.37 -15.93
N LEU A 21 2.56 -0.13 -14.96
CA LEU A 21 3.14 -1.15 -14.12
C LEU A 21 2.26 -1.41 -12.89
N ALA A 22 2.29 -2.62 -12.35
CA ALA A 22 1.84 -2.87 -10.98
C ALA A 22 2.82 -2.23 -9.98
N TRP A 23 2.30 -1.45 -9.04
CA TRP A 23 3.09 -0.80 -7.98
C TRP A 23 2.81 -1.44 -6.62
N TYR A 24 3.88 -1.67 -5.86
CA TYR A 24 3.81 -2.22 -4.51
C TYR A 24 4.48 -1.27 -3.53
N SER A 25 3.90 -1.09 -2.35
CA SER A 25 4.59 -0.43 -1.26
C SER A 25 5.81 -1.24 -0.82
N GLY A 26 6.93 -0.56 -0.70
CA GLY A 26 8.19 -1.11 -0.19
C GLY A 26 8.60 -0.57 1.17
N ASP A 27 7.77 0.29 1.77
CA ASP A 27 7.91 0.84 3.11
C ASP A 27 6.60 0.62 3.87
N ASP A 28 6.66 -0.12 4.98
CA ASP A 28 5.46 -0.54 5.71
C ASP A 28 4.66 0.64 6.26
N MET A 29 5.35 1.73 6.61
CA MET A 29 4.71 2.98 7.06
C MET A 29 3.88 3.65 5.96
N LEU A 30 4.07 3.24 4.70
CA LEU A 30 3.39 3.80 3.54
C LEU A 30 2.45 2.80 2.86
N ASN A 31 2.15 1.65 3.49
CA ASN A 31 1.24 0.66 2.92
C ASN A 31 -0.13 1.25 2.57
N LEU A 32 -0.83 1.86 3.53
CA LEU A 32 -2.13 2.48 3.26
C LEU A 32 -2.02 3.74 2.38
N PRO A 33 -1.07 4.68 2.59
CA PRO A 33 -0.87 5.81 1.70
C PRO A 33 -0.64 5.42 0.23
N LEU A 34 0.19 4.43 -0.07
CA LEU A 34 0.43 4.01 -1.45
C LEU A 34 -0.77 3.29 -2.06
N LEU A 35 -1.50 2.48 -1.29
CA LEU A 35 -2.78 1.91 -1.74
C LEU A 35 -3.76 3.02 -2.16
N SER A 36 -3.87 4.11 -1.38
CA SER A 36 -4.77 5.22 -1.68
C SER A 36 -4.50 5.94 -3.01
N VAL A 37 -3.27 5.83 -3.55
CA VAL A 37 -2.88 6.44 -4.83
C VAL A 37 -2.73 5.42 -5.96
N GLY A 38 -3.19 4.17 -5.75
CA GLY A 38 -3.30 3.16 -6.80
C GLY A 38 -2.23 2.06 -6.80
N ALA A 39 -1.44 1.92 -5.71
CA ALA A 39 -0.65 0.71 -5.54
C ALA A 39 -1.56 -0.53 -5.36
N VAL A 40 -1.06 -1.71 -5.73
CA VAL A 40 -1.84 -2.95 -5.75
C VAL A 40 -1.51 -3.90 -4.59
N GLY A 41 -0.60 -3.50 -3.69
CA GLY A 41 -0.19 -4.29 -2.54
C GLY A 41 1.13 -3.83 -1.95
N PHE A 42 1.80 -4.71 -1.22
CA PHE A 42 3.03 -4.42 -0.50
C PHE A 42 4.03 -5.57 -0.57
N VAL A 43 5.32 -5.21 -0.56
CA VAL A 43 6.45 -6.11 -0.32
C VAL A 43 7.04 -5.71 1.03
N SER A 44 6.47 -6.30 2.07
CA SER A 44 6.58 -5.87 3.47
C SER A 44 7.74 -6.52 4.24
N VAL A 45 8.29 -5.79 5.21
CA VAL A 45 9.22 -6.33 6.23
C VAL A 45 8.42 -6.82 7.43
N VAL A 46 7.52 -6.01 7.98
CA VAL A 46 6.71 -6.39 9.16
C VAL A 46 5.74 -7.54 8.86
N GLY A 47 5.47 -7.82 7.58
CA GLY A 47 4.66 -8.96 7.16
C GLY A 47 5.18 -10.31 7.63
N HIS A 48 6.46 -10.44 8.03
CA HIS A 48 6.98 -11.64 8.69
C HIS A 48 6.36 -11.91 10.06
N VAL A 49 5.79 -10.89 10.72
CA VAL A 49 5.21 -10.97 12.06
C VAL A 49 3.72 -10.61 12.10
N VAL A 50 3.24 -9.76 11.18
CA VAL A 50 1.84 -9.27 11.16
C VAL A 50 1.12 -9.60 9.84
N THR A 51 1.38 -10.78 9.25
CA THR A 51 0.71 -11.20 8.00
C THR A 51 -0.82 -11.08 8.06
N PRO A 52 -1.53 -11.50 9.14
CA PRO A 52 -2.98 -11.42 9.20
C PRO A 52 -3.49 -9.97 9.15
N ASP A 53 -2.82 -9.05 9.84
CA ASP A 53 -3.19 -7.63 9.88
C ASP A 53 -2.98 -6.98 8.51
N LEU A 54 -1.86 -7.24 7.85
CA LEU A 54 -1.63 -6.74 6.50
C LEU A 54 -2.65 -7.29 5.49
N ARG A 55 -3.07 -8.55 5.65
CA ARG A 55 -4.15 -9.11 4.84
C ARG A 55 -5.47 -8.40 5.09
N ALA A 56 -5.82 -8.16 6.35
CA ALA A 56 -7.04 -7.44 6.72
C ALA A 56 -7.00 -5.98 6.23
N LEU A 57 -5.84 -5.33 6.24
CA LEU A 57 -5.66 -3.96 5.75
C LEU A 57 -5.98 -3.85 4.26
N ILE A 58 -5.44 -4.73 3.41
CA ILE A 58 -5.72 -4.67 1.97
C ILE A 58 -7.17 -5.07 1.67
N GLU A 59 -7.75 -6.00 2.42
CA GLU A 59 -9.17 -6.35 2.28
C GLU A 59 -10.10 -5.19 2.63
N ALA A 60 -9.83 -4.50 3.75
CA ALA A 60 -10.57 -3.32 4.16
C ALA A 60 -10.43 -2.17 3.13
N HIS A 61 -9.23 -1.98 2.58
CA HIS A 61 -9.03 -1.00 1.50
C HIS A 61 -9.84 -1.36 0.25
N LEU A 62 -9.78 -2.62 -0.20
CA LEU A 62 -10.48 -3.09 -1.40
C LEU A 62 -12.01 -3.11 -1.25
N SER A 63 -12.52 -3.26 -0.02
CA SER A 63 -13.95 -3.19 0.27
C SER A 63 -14.48 -1.75 0.43
N GLY A 64 -13.58 -0.76 0.47
CA GLY A 64 -13.91 0.65 0.72
C GLY A 64 -14.12 1.00 2.19
N ASP A 65 -13.81 0.10 3.12
CA ASP A 65 -13.84 0.37 4.57
C ASP A 65 -12.59 1.15 4.99
N VAL A 66 -12.61 2.45 4.69
CA VAL A 66 -11.50 3.37 4.98
C VAL A 66 -11.21 3.47 6.48
N GLN A 67 -12.24 3.38 7.31
CA GLN A 67 -12.09 3.44 8.77
C GLN A 67 -11.32 2.22 9.26
N LYS A 68 -11.74 1.02 8.86
CA LYS A 68 -11.05 -0.21 9.24
C LYS A 68 -9.62 -0.28 8.72
N ALA A 69 -9.41 0.13 7.47
CA ALA A 69 -8.06 0.17 6.89
C ALA A 69 -7.14 1.12 7.67
N THR A 70 -7.66 2.27 8.11
CA THR A 70 -6.94 3.24 8.95
C THR A 70 -6.63 2.68 10.33
N GLU A 71 -7.61 2.05 10.99
CA GLU A 71 -7.41 1.41 12.31
C GLU A 71 -6.33 0.33 12.30
N ILE A 72 -6.27 -0.49 11.25
CA ILE A 72 -5.25 -1.55 11.14
C ILE A 72 -3.86 -0.95 10.84
N HIS A 73 -3.81 0.19 10.16
CA HIS A 73 -2.55 0.82 9.76
C HIS A 73 -1.84 1.55 10.92
N GLN A 74 -2.58 2.03 11.92
CA GLN A 74 -2.09 2.83 13.05
C GLN A 74 -1.68 1.96 14.24
#